data_AF-A0A0C3GDP1-F1
#
_entry.id   AF-A0A0C3GDP1-F1
#
_cell.length_a   1.000
_cell.length_b   1.000
_cell.length_c   1.000
_cell.angle_alpha   90.00
_cell.angle_beta   90.00
_cell.angle_gamma   90.00
#
_symmetry.space_group_name_H-M   'P 1'
#
loop_
_entity.id
_entity.type
_entity.pdbx_description
1 polymer ?
#
loop_
_entity_poly.entity_id
_entity_poly.type
_entity_poly.pdbx_seq_one_letter_code
_entity_poly.pdbx_strand_id
1 'polypeptide(L)'
;MDVLPSQPITFDMLSGALRISTKYEISALREWCIQELRSRWPREIETMGTTSLPHAAEAISLARECDVPDILPAAFYALSVQKWSCLADGGRSHVVLHPSDLRRLIAGREGLQDILVRCIINPLGDALVCSTCRPLIERFWRTKLAPDPMSPWGCWLLRELQQMTPGDAQYYANWCANCAFQHHCAVWDQLRRLKETIPRLFLLT
;
A
#
# COMPACT_ATOMS: atom_id res chain seq x y z
N MET A 1 9.79 27.76 27.89
CA MET A 1 8.76 27.36 26.92
C MET A 1 8.57 25.88 27.10
N ASP A 2 7.63 25.51 27.96
CA ASP A 2 7.32 24.11 28.25
C ASP A 2 6.69 23.48 27.01
N VAL A 3 7.38 22.47 26.48
CA VAL A 3 6.85 21.63 25.41
C VAL A 3 5.75 20.78 26.04
N LEU A 4 4.50 21.23 25.91
CA LEU A 4 3.34 20.42 26.25
C LEU A 4 3.47 19.08 25.50
N PRO A 5 3.21 17.93 26.16
CA PRO A 5 3.24 16.64 25.49
C PRO A 5 2.24 16.68 24.34
N SER A 6 2.76 16.59 23.11
CA SER A 6 1.98 16.59 21.87
C SER A 6 1.00 15.42 21.91
N GLN A 7 -0.25 15.69 22.27
CA GLN A 7 -1.30 14.69 22.21
C GLN A 7 -1.37 14.12 20.79
N PRO A 8 -1.47 12.79 20.64
CA PRO A 8 -1.62 12.19 19.32
C PRO A 8 -2.93 12.67 18.70
N ILE A 9 -2.84 13.31 17.54
CA ILE A 9 -4.00 13.82 16.81
C ILE A 9 -4.81 12.64 16.29
N THR A 10 -6.10 12.58 16.61
CA THR A 10 -6.97 11.53 16.08
C THR A 10 -7.41 11.84 14.64
N PHE A 11 -7.83 10.83 13.89
CA PHE A 11 -8.37 11.05 12.54
C PHE A 11 -9.61 11.95 12.56
N ASP A 12 -10.49 11.80 13.55
CA ASP A 12 -11.71 12.62 13.67
C ASP A 12 -11.40 14.10 13.89
N MET A 13 -10.42 14.42 14.74
CA MET A 13 -9.95 15.79 14.94
C MET A 13 -9.39 16.38 13.64
N LEU A 14 -8.55 15.61 12.94
CA LEU A 14 -7.94 16.01 11.68
C LEU A 14 -8.99 16.25 10.58
N SER A 15 -9.98 15.36 10.47
CA SER A 15 -11.10 15.45 9.53
C SER A 15 -11.97 16.68 9.79
N GLY A 16 -12.33 16.93 11.05
CA GLY A 16 -13.08 18.12 11.44
C GLY A 16 -12.32 19.42 11.16
N ALA A 17 -11.04 19.47 11.55
CA ALA A 17 -10.18 20.64 11.32
C ALA A 17 -9.97 20.92 9.83
N LEU A 18 -9.81 19.89 8.99
CA LEU A 18 -9.66 20.07 7.55
C LEU A 18 -10.95 20.60 6.92
N ARG A 19 -12.12 20.08 7.29
CA ARG A 19 -13.41 20.58 6.78
C ARG A 19 -13.66 22.04 7.17
N ILE A 20 -13.38 22.39 8.43
CA ILE A 20 -13.51 23.78 8.92
C ILE A 20 -12.54 24.69 8.19
N SER A 21 -11.26 24.34 8.13
CA SER A 21 -10.25 25.17 7.46
C SER A 21 -10.51 25.33 5.97
N THR A 22 -11.08 24.31 5.31
CA THR A 22 -11.51 24.40 3.90
C THR A 22 -12.73 25.31 3.74
N LYS A 23 -13.76 25.13 4.58
CA LYS A 23 -15.01 25.90 4.50
C LYS A 23 -14.81 27.39 4.80
N TYR A 24 -13.90 27.72 5.71
CA TYR A 24 -13.63 29.10 6.15
C TYR A 24 -12.30 29.65 5.63
N GLU A 25 -11.67 28.97 4.67
CA GLU A 25 -10.43 29.40 3.99
C GLU A 25 -9.25 29.74 4.95
N ILE A 26 -9.16 29.00 6.07
CA ILE A 26 -8.10 29.16 7.06
C ILE A 26 -6.84 28.46 6.56
N SER A 27 -6.09 29.14 5.69
CA SER A 27 -4.98 28.56 4.91
C SER A 27 -3.93 27.83 5.77
N ALA A 28 -3.44 28.45 6.85
CA ALA A 28 -2.42 27.84 7.71
C ALA A 28 -2.90 26.54 8.37
N LEU A 29 -4.17 26.48 8.81
CA LEU A 29 -4.74 25.27 9.40
C LEU A 29 -4.95 24.18 8.35
N ARG A 30 -5.40 24.57 7.14
CA ARG A 30 -5.58 23.64 6.02
C ARG A 30 -4.25 23.02 5.61
N GLU A 31 -3.20 23.82 5.44
CA GLU A 31 -1.85 23.35 5.09
C GLU A 31 -1.33 22.36 6.13
N TRP A 32 -1.47 22.69 7.41
CA TRP A 32 -1.12 21.79 8.50
C TRP A 32 -1.90 20.47 8.45
N CYS A 33 -3.22 20.51 8.26
CA CYS A 33 -4.03 19.30 8.14
C CYS A 33 -3.62 18.43 6.93
N ILE A 34 -3.28 19.05 5.80
CA ILE A 34 -2.82 18.33 4.61
C ILE A 34 -1.46 17.68 4.88
N GLN A 35 -0.55 18.35 5.58
CA GLN A 35 0.74 17.76 5.98
C GLN A 35 0.55 16.54 6.89
N GLU A 36 -0.36 16.63 7.87
CA GLU A 36 -0.72 15.50 8.74
C GLU A 36 -1.41 14.35 7.98
N LEU A 37 -2.23 14.64 6.98
CA LEU A 37 -2.79 13.60 6.10
C LEU A 37 -1.71 12.93 5.27
N ARG A 38 -0.77 13.69 4.70
CA ARG A 38 0.35 13.17 3.90
C ARG A 38 1.32 12.34 4.73
N SER A 39 1.49 12.64 6.03
CA SER A 39 2.31 11.80 6.92
C SER A 39 1.70 10.40 7.13
N ARG A 40 0.36 10.29 7.06
CA ARG A 40 -0.37 9.02 7.14
C ARG A 40 -0.53 8.34 5.79
N TRP A 41 -0.87 9.08 4.74
CA TRP A 41 -1.06 8.58 3.37
C TRP A 41 -0.11 9.32 2.44
N PRO A 42 1.15 8.85 2.35
CA PRO A 42 2.17 9.55 1.62
C PRO A 42 1.92 9.49 0.11
N ARG A 43 2.41 10.51 -0.61
CA ARG A 43 2.41 10.51 -2.07
C ARG A 43 3.27 9.36 -2.60
N GLU A 44 4.43 9.15 -1.99
CA GLU A 44 5.32 8.03 -2.25
C GLU A 44 4.85 6.82 -1.43
N ILE A 45 4.02 5.98 -2.07
CA ILE A 45 3.37 4.81 -1.46
C ILE A 45 4.33 3.80 -0.78
N GLU A 46 5.62 3.85 -1.13
CA GLU A 46 6.68 3.04 -0.53
C GLU A 46 6.99 3.38 0.92
N THR A 47 6.67 4.61 1.33
CA THR A 47 6.84 5.08 2.72
C THR A 47 5.61 4.80 3.58
N MET A 48 4.57 4.19 2.98
CA MET A 48 3.33 3.84 3.66
C MET A 48 3.61 2.84 4.80
N GLY A 49 3.11 3.17 5.99
CA GLY A 49 3.26 2.37 7.19
C GLY A 49 1.96 1.66 7.59
N THR A 50 2.00 0.96 8.72
CA THR A 50 0.78 0.39 9.33
C THR A 50 -0.19 1.47 9.82
N THR A 51 0.31 2.69 10.06
CA THR A 51 -0.48 3.88 10.41
C THR A 51 -1.41 4.35 9.30
N SER A 52 -1.14 3.94 8.05
CA SER A 52 -1.94 4.27 6.87
C SER A 52 -3.16 3.36 6.69
N LEU A 53 -3.23 2.23 7.41
CA LEU A 53 -4.30 1.26 7.25
C LEU A 53 -5.62 1.74 7.85
N PRO A 54 -5.68 2.17 9.13
CA PRO A 54 -6.95 2.60 9.72
C PRO A 54 -7.56 3.81 8.99
N HIS A 55 -8.88 3.89 8.93
CA HIS A 55 -9.63 5.01 8.33
C HIS A 55 -9.37 5.29 6.84
N ALA A 56 -8.81 4.32 6.11
CA ALA A 56 -8.49 4.53 4.69
C ALA A 56 -9.73 4.85 3.83
N ALA A 57 -10.90 4.30 4.15
CA ALA A 57 -12.15 4.61 3.45
C ALA A 57 -12.60 6.06 3.71
N GLU A 58 -12.55 6.49 4.97
CA GLU A 58 -12.88 7.86 5.39
C GLU A 58 -11.89 8.87 4.82
N ALA A 59 -10.61 8.51 4.72
CA ALA A 59 -9.58 9.34 4.11
C ALA A 59 -9.83 9.56 2.61
N ILE A 60 -10.31 8.55 1.88
CA ILE A 60 -10.72 8.70 0.47
C ILE A 60 -11.86 9.70 0.35
N SER A 61 -12.92 9.56 1.16
CA SER A 61 -14.06 10.48 1.13
C SER A 61 -13.64 11.91 1.52
N LEU A 62 -12.84 12.06 2.57
CA LEU A 62 -12.32 13.36 3.02
C LEU A 62 -11.44 14.03 1.96
N ALA A 63 -10.57 13.27 1.28
CA ALA A 63 -9.73 13.76 0.20
C ALA A 63 -10.56 14.30 -0.98
N ARG A 64 -11.67 13.66 -1.30
CA ARG A 64 -12.61 14.14 -2.34
C ARG A 64 -13.35 15.40 -1.89
N GLU A 65 -13.83 15.41 -0.64
CA GLU A 65 -14.57 16.56 -0.08
C GLU A 65 -13.71 17.82 0.03
N CYS A 66 -12.45 17.66 0.44
CA CYS A 66 -11.56 18.78 0.74
C CYS A 66 -10.53 19.07 -0.37
N ASP A 67 -10.66 18.45 -1.54
CA ASP A 67 -9.75 18.58 -2.68
C ASP A 67 -8.26 18.33 -2.30
N VAL A 68 -7.99 17.12 -1.83
CA VAL A 68 -6.65 16.61 -1.48
C VAL A 68 -6.38 15.29 -2.24
N PRO A 69 -6.35 15.31 -3.58
CA PRO A 69 -6.36 14.09 -4.39
C PRO A 69 -5.03 13.31 -4.36
N ASP A 70 -3.96 13.92 -3.90
CA ASP A 70 -2.60 13.37 -3.86
C ASP A 70 -2.43 12.22 -2.86
N ILE A 71 -3.28 12.13 -1.83
CA ILE A 71 -3.27 11.01 -0.88
C ILE A 71 -4.06 9.79 -1.39
N LEU A 72 -4.86 9.95 -2.46
CA LEU A 72 -5.78 8.92 -2.92
C LEU A 72 -5.08 7.60 -3.30
N PRO A 73 -3.95 7.58 -4.04
CA PRO A 73 -3.30 6.32 -4.38
C PRO A 73 -2.91 5.49 -3.15
N ALA A 74 -2.34 6.14 -2.12
CA ALA A 74 -1.98 5.49 -0.88
C ALA A 74 -3.20 5.04 -0.06
N ALA A 75 -4.25 5.86 0.02
CA ALA A 75 -5.46 5.51 0.75
C ALA A 75 -6.23 4.34 0.09
N PHE A 76 -6.38 4.35 -1.24
CA PHE A 76 -6.97 3.23 -1.97
C PHE A 76 -6.15 1.94 -1.82
N TYR A 77 -4.83 2.04 -1.92
CA TYR A 77 -3.97 0.89 -1.72
C TYR A 77 -4.03 0.36 -0.29
N ALA A 78 -3.96 1.22 0.73
CA ALA A 78 -4.11 0.84 2.13
C ALA A 78 -5.42 0.09 2.37
N LEU A 79 -6.53 0.58 1.81
CA LEU A 79 -7.83 -0.07 1.93
C LEU A 79 -7.89 -1.42 1.19
N SER A 80 -7.24 -1.52 0.03
CA SER A 80 -7.18 -2.75 -0.77
C SER A 80 -6.48 -3.92 -0.06
N VAL A 81 -5.51 -3.59 0.81
CA VAL A 81 -4.73 -4.54 1.61
C VAL A 81 -5.54 -5.09 2.78
N GLN A 82 -6.61 -4.42 3.22
CA GLN A 82 -7.42 -4.90 4.33
C GLN A 82 -8.27 -6.11 3.95
N LYS A 83 -8.41 -7.08 4.86
CA LYS A 83 -9.37 -8.19 4.67
C LYS A 83 -10.79 -7.67 4.75
N TRP A 84 -11.65 -8.17 3.87
CA TRP A 84 -13.09 -7.90 3.89
C TRP A 84 -13.77 -8.95 4.76
N SER A 85 -13.65 -8.79 6.07
CA SER A 85 -14.46 -9.54 7.04
C SER A 85 -15.42 -8.58 7.74
N CYS A 86 -16.51 -9.11 8.31
CA CYS A 86 -17.57 -8.30 8.94
C CYS A 86 -17.11 -7.42 10.10
N LEU A 87 -15.89 -7.65 10.63
CA LEU A 87 -15.31 -6.93 11.76
C LEU A 87 -14.09 -6.07 11.39
N ALA A 88 -13.62 -6.13 10.14
CA ALA A 88 -12.52 -5.28 9.66
C ALA A 88 -13.06 -4.01 9.00
N ASP A 89 -12.30 -2.91 9.06
CA ASP A 89 -12.66 -1.62 8.46
C ASP A 89 -13.02 -1.74 6.96
N GLY A 90 -12.32 -2.64 6.24
CA GLY A 90 -12.63 -2.98 4.85
C GLY A 90 -14.06 -3.48 4.61
N GLY A 91 -14.68 -4.13 5.60
CA GLY A 91 -16.06 -4.62 5.51
C GLY A 91 -17.11 -3.50 5.53
N ARG A 92 -16.80 -2.34 6.14
CA ARG A 92 -17.71 -1.19 6.26
C ARG A 92 -17.49 -0.12 5.20
N SER A 93 -16.54 -0.33 4.29
CA SER A 93 -16.19 0.65 3.25
C SER A 93 -17.37 1.05 2.37
N HIS A 94 -18.34 0.15 2.16
CA HIS A 94 -19.56 0.43 1.38
C HIS A 94 -20.50 1.46 2.01
N VAL A 95 -20.39 1.73 3.32
CA VAL A 95 -21.17 2.76 4.02
C VAL A 95 -20.53 4.14 3.89
N VAL A 96 -19.21 4.18 3.71
CA VAL A 96 -18.39 5.41 3.73
C VAL A 96 -18.08 5.91 2.32
N LEU A 97 -17.80 5.00 1.39
CA LEU A 97 -17.35 5.34 0.04
C LEU A 97 -18.51 5.63 -0.90
N HIS A 98 -18.32 6.63 -1.76
CA HIS A 98 -19.20 6.87 -2.89
C HIS A 98 -19.18 5.66 -3.86
N PRO A 99 -20.29 5.31 -4.55
CA PRO A 99 -20.33 4.16 -5.46
C PRO A 99 -19.25 4.18 -6.56
N SER A 100 -18.83 5.35 -7.02
CA SER A 100 -17.72 5.45 -7.99
C SER A 100 -16.38 5.01 -7.39
N ASP A 101 -16.10 5.38 -6.15
CA ASP A 101 -14.85 5.02 -5.46
C ASP A 101 -14.87 3.55 -5.04
N LEU A 102 -16.05 3.00 -4.71
CA LEU A 102 -16.19 1.56 -4.50
C LEU A 102 -15.84 0.77 -5.77
N ARG A 103 -16.29 1.20 -6.95
CA ARG A 103 -15.91 0.58 -8.23
C ARG A 103 -14.41 0.67 -8.50
N ARG A 104 -13.79 1.82 -8.21
CA ARG A 104 -12.33 2.01 -8.30
C ARG A 104 -11.58 1.06 -7.39
N LEU A 105 -12.05 0.91 -6.14
CA LEU A 105 -11.46 -0.01 -5.17
C LEU A 105 -11.56 -1.46 -5.64
N ILE A 106 -12.70 -1.88 -6.18
CA ILE A 106 -12.87 -3.24 -6.73
C ILE A 106 -11.91 -3.47 -7.89
N ALA A 107 -11.90 -2.59 -8.90
CA ALA A 107 -11.01 -2.70 -10.05
C ALA A 107 -9.53 -2.73 -9.64
N GLY A 108 -9.14 -1.88 -8.68
CA GLY A 108 -7.78 -1.85 -8.18
C GLY A 108 -7.40 -3.11 -7.42
N ARG A 109 -8.32 -3.69 -6.63
CA ARG A 109 -8.09 -4.98 -5.95
C ARG A 109 -7.95 -6.14 -6.92
N GLU A 110 -8.78 -6.19 -7.94
CA GLU A 110 -8.68 -7.20 -9.00
C GLU A 110 -7.32 -7.11 -9.72
N GLY A 111 -6.92 -5.90 -10.13
CA GLY A 111 -5.62 -5.70 -10.77
C GLY A 111 -4.42 -6.02 -9.85
N LEU A 112 -4.51 -5.70 -8.55
CA LEU A 112 -3.48 -6.11 -7.58
C LEU A 112 -3.41 -7.63 -7.41
N GLN A 113 -4.57 -8.30 -7.40
CA GLN A 113 -4.65 -9.75 -7.33
C GLN A 113 -4.02 -10.41 -8.57
N ASP A 114 -4.27 -9.86 -9.76
CA ASP A 114 -3.65 -10.33 -11.01
C ASP A 114 -2.13 -10.19 -10.98
N ILE A 115 -1.62 -9.06 -10.48
CA ILE A 115 -0.17 -8.84 -10.30
C ILE A 115 0.40 -9.85 -9.31
N LEU A 116 -0.26 -10.05 -8.16
CA LEU A 116 0.16 -11.03 -7.16
C LEU A 116 0.24 -12.45 -7.74
N VAL A 117 -0.81 -12.88 -8.44
CA VAL A 117 -0.87 -14.19 -9.11
C VAL A 117 0.25 -14.32 -10.14
N ARG A 118 0.50 -13.28 -10.94
CA ARG A 118 1.61 -13.27 -11.91
C ARG A 118 2.96 -13.43 -11.24
N CYS A 119 3.20 -12.74 -10.13
CA CYS A 119 4.43 -12.86 -9.33
C CYS A 119 4.59 -14.27 -8.74
N ILE A 120 3.51 -14.95 -8.36
CA ILE A 120 3.56 -16.31 -7.79
C ILE A 120 3.82 -17.37 -8.88
N ILE A 121 3.21 -17.21 -10.06
CA ILE A 121 3.31 -18.17 -11.17
C ILE A 121 4.67 -18.05 -11.87
N ASN A 122 5.10 -16.83 -12.19
CA ASN A 122 6.35 -16.57 -12.91
C ASN A 122 7.13 -15.41 -12.26
N PRO A 123 7.71 -15.60 -11.07
CA PRO A 123 8.39 -14.55 -10.32
C PRO A 123 9.61 -13.96 -11.05
N LEU A 124 10.28 -14.79 -11.86
CA LEU A 124 11.55 -14.47 -12.50
C LEU A 124 11.39 -13.95 -13.93
N GLY A 125 10.21 -14.08 -14.54
CA GLY A 125 10.01 -13.70 -15.94
C GLY A 125 11.03 -14.39 -16.85
N ASP A 126 11.73 -13.59 -17.66
CA ASP A 126 12.76 -14.03 -18.60
C ASP A 126 14.17 -14.05 -17.97
N ALA A 127 14.30 -13.92 -16.66
CA ALA A 127 15.60 -13.89 -15.99
C ALA A 127 16.38 -15.20 -16.19
N LEU A 128 17.67 -15.05 -16.49
CA LEU A 128 18.60 -16.16 -16.71
C LEU A 128 19.07 -16.74 -15.38
N VAL A 129 18.24 -17.59 -14.80
CA VAL A 129 18.51 -18.32 -13.55
C VAL A 129 18.85 -19.77 -13.86
N CYS A 130 19.90 -20.31 -13.23
CA CYS A 130 20.30 -21.70 -13.43
C CYS A 130 19.24 -22.69 -12.93
N SER A 131 19.25 -23.91 -13.48
CA SER A 131 18.27 -24.96 -13.15
C SER A 131 18.23 -25.33 -11.67
N THR A 132 19.35 -25.24 -10.96
CA THR A 132 19.42 -25.55 -9.52
C THR A 132 18.80 -24.47 -8.65
N CYS A 133 19.04 -23.19 -8.95
CA CYS A 133 18.54 -22.08 -8.12
C CYS A 133 17.08 -21.71 -8.41
N ARG A 134 16.61 -21.91 -9.64
CA ARG A 134 15.23 -21.57 -10.06
C ARG A 134 14.15 -22.11 -9.11
N PRO A 135 14.08 -23.42 -8.79
CA PRO A 135 13.04 -23.93 -7.91
C PRO A 135 13.14 -23.38 -6.48
N LEU A 136 14.34 -23.07 -6.00
CA LEU A 136 14.55 -22.47 -4.67
C LEU A 136 14.02 -21.04 -4.62
N ILE A 137 14.31 -20.24 -5.65
CA ILE A 137 13.84 -18.86 -5.75
C ILE A 137 12.33 -18.82 -5.94
N GLU A 138 11.78 -19.66 -6.81
CA GLU A 138 10.32 -19.74 -6.98
C GLU A 138 9.62 -20.12 -5.67
N ARG A 139 10.15 -21.10 -4.93
CA ARG A 139 9.63 -21.47 -3.61
C ARG A 139 9.69 -20.29 -2.64
N PHE A 140 10.81 -19.55 -2.62
CA PHE A 140 10.95 -18.36 -1.79
C PHE A 140 9.87 -17.30 -2.09
N TRP A 141 9.66 -16.97 -3.37
CA TRP A 141 8.60 -16.03 -3.78
C TRP A 141 7.21 -16.50 -3.35
N ARG A 142 6.88 -17.78 -3.59
CA ARG A 142 5.58 -18.36 -3.18
C ARG A 142 5.39 -18.31 -1.67
N THR A 143 6.44 -18.57 -0.89
CA THR A 143 6.37 -18.53 0.57
C THR A 143 6.22 -17.09 1.09
N LYS A 144 6.95 -16.12 0.52
CA LYS A 144 6.88 -14.72 0.95
C LYS A 144 5.58 -14.03 0.54
N LEU A 145 5.07 -14.34 -0.65
CA LEU A 145 3.85 -13.72 -1.18
C LEU A 145 2.56 -14.49 -0.83
N ALA A 146 2.67 -15.63 -0.16
CA ALA A 146 1.50 -16.37 0.30
C ALA A 146 0.71 -15.52 1.31
N PRO A 147 -0.62 -15.42 1.18
CA PRO A 147 -1.43 -14.73 2.16
C PRO A 147 -1.38 -15.46 3.51
N ASP A 148 -1.07 -14.72 4.58
CA ASP A 148 -1.15 -15.24 5.94
C ASP A 148 -2.63 -15.34 6.37
N PRO A 149 -3.15 -16.55 6.67
CA PRO A 149 -4.52 -16.70 7.15
C PRO A 149 -4.76 -16.00 8.48
N MET A 150 -3.75 -15.88 9.33
CA MET A 150 -3.85 -15.31 10.69
C MET A 150 -3.71 -13.78 10.71
N SER A 151 -3.06 -13.19 9.71
CA SER A 151 -2.94 -11.73 9.59
C SER A 151 -4.32 -11.08 9.39
N PRO A 152 -4.65 -9.96 10.03
CA PRO A 152 -5.86 -9.19 9.72
C PRO A 152 -5.79 -8.53 8.33
N TRP A 153 -4.62 -8.53 7.72
CA TRP A 153 -4.34 -7.94 6.42
C TRP A 153 -4.21 -9.04 5.35
N GLY A 154 -4.57 -8.70 4.11
CA GLY A 154 -4.23 -9.48 2.93
C GLY A 154 -2.74 -9.42 2.62
N CYS A 155 -2.35 -9.83 1.41
CA CYS A 155 -0.97 -9.68 0.97
C CYS A 155 -0.65 -8.19 0.77
N TRP A 156 0.19 -7.63 1.63
CA TRP A 156 0.73 -6.28 1.46
C TRP A 156 1.89 -6.32 0.47
N LEU A 157 1.57 -6.55 -0.80
CA LEU A 157 2.53 -6.90 -1.85
C LEU A 157 3.74 -5.96 -1.92
N LEU A 158 3.52 -4.65 -1.87
CA LEU A 158 4.61 -3.65 -1.86
C LEU A 158 5.59 -3.86 -0.70
N ARG A 159 5.09 -4.11 0.51
CA ARG A 159 5.91 -4.34 1.70
C ARG A 159 6.66 -5.67 1.62
N GLU A 160 5.98 -6.72 1.16
CA GLU A 160 6.62 -8.02 0.98
C GLU A 160 7.77 -7.95 -0.03
N LEU A 161 7.54 -7.30 -1.19
CA LEU A 161 8.58 -7.07 -2.19
C LEU A 161 9.74 -6.21 -1.64
N GLN A 162 9.47 -5.19 -0.82
CA GLN A 162 10.51 -4.42 -0.14
C GLN A 162 11.33 -5.29 0.82
N GLN A 163 10.69 -6.18 1.59
CA GLN A 163 11.37 -7.08 2.51
C GLN A 163 12.20 -8.16 1.79
N MET A 164 11.83 -8.52 0.56
CA MET A 164 12.60 -9.43 -0.30
C MET A 164 13.87 -8.79 -0.90
N THR A 165 14.12 -7.50 -0.66
CA THR A 165 15.42 -6.89 -0.97
C THR A 165 16.49 -7.39 0.04
N PRO A 166 17.80 -7.06 -0.07
CA PRO A 166 18.90 -7.82 0.57
C PRO A 166 18.93 -7.93 2.11
N GLY A 167 17.88 -7.55 2.84
CA GLY A 167 17.77 -7.76 4.28
C GLY A 167 17.75 -9.24 4.71
N ASP A 168 17.32 -10.16 3.84
CA ASP A 168 17.13 -11.58 4.17
C ASP A 168 18.35 -12.47 3.83
N ALA A 169 19.52 -12.13 4.37
CA ALA A 169 20.82 -12.80 4.13
C ALA A 169 20.76 -14.36 4.20
N GLN A 170 19.89 -14.91 5.05
CA GLN A 170 19.79 -16.34 5.33
C GLN A 170 19.29 -17.17 4.13
N TYR A 171 18.47 -16.61 3.25
CA TYR A 171 17.93 -17.34 2.09
C TYR A 171 18.91 -17.38 0.91
N TYR A 172 19.77 -16.38 0.81
CA TYR A 172 20.74 -16.24 -0.28
C TYR A 172 21.92 -17.23 -0.19
N ALA A 173 22.15 -17.84 0.98
CA ALA A 173 23.27 -18.76 1.21
C ALA A 173 23.27 -19.97 0.25
N ASN A 174 22.10 -20.37 -0.26
CA ASN A 174 21.95 -21.52 -1.15
C ASN A 174 21.89 -21.14 -2.64
N TRP A 175 22.04 -19.86 -2.98
CA TRP A 175 21.95 -19.37 -4.35
C TRP A 175 23.33 -19.01 -4.86
N CYS A 176 23.61 -19.27 -6.14
CA CYS A 176 24.82 -18.72 -6.74
C CYS A 176 24.69 -17.20 -6.89
N ALA A 177 25.82 -16.49 -6.86
CA ALA A 177 25.85 -15.03 -6.89
C ALA A 177 25.08 -14.42 -8.07
N ASN A 178 25.16 -15.01 -9.27
CA ASN A 178 24.42 -14.53 -10.43
C ASN A 178 22.90 -14.68 -10.24
N CYS A 179 22.41 -15.81 -9.73
CA CYS A 179 20.98 -16.02 -9.50
C CYS A 179 20.45 -15.10 -8.38
N ALA A 180 21.25 -14.82 -7.35
CA ALA A 180 20.89 -13.83 -6.33
C ALA A 180 20.78 -12.42 -6.92
N PHE A 181 21.72 -12.03 -7.80
CA PHE A 181 21.64 -10.76 -8.52
C PHE A 181 20.38 -10.68 -9.41
N GLN A 182 20.10 -11.71 -10.22
CA GLN A 182 18.91 -11.78 -11.06
C GLN A 182 17.62 -11.70 -10.24
N HIS A 183 17.57 -12.38 -9.09
CA HIS A 183 16.48 -12.26 -8.14
C HIS A 183 16.28 -10.80 -7.67
N HIS A 184 17.35 -10.13 -7.24
CA HIS A 184 17.27 -8.74 -6.81
C HIS A 184 16.78 -7.82 -7.93
N CYS A 185 17.27 -7.99 -9.16
CA CYS A 185 16.78 -7.25 -10.32
C CYS A 185 15.29 -7.48 -10.55
N ALA A 186 14.83 -8.74 -10.47
CA ALA A 186 13.42 -9.08 -10.64
C ALA A 186 12.53 -8.44 -9.54
N VAL A 187 12.92 -8.52 -8.27
CA VAL A 187 12.21 -7.88 -7.15
C VAL A 187 12.11 -6.36 -7.37
N TRP A 188 13.23 -5.71 -7.73
CA TRP A 188 13.25 -4.27 -7.97
C TRP A 188 12.40 -3.84 -9.16
N ASP A 189 12.41 -4.61 -10.25
CA ASP A 189 11.58 -4.34 -11.43
C ASP A 189 10.10 -4.49 -11.09
N GLN A 190 9.70 -5.55 -10.37
CA GLN A 190 8.32 -5.70 -9.91
C GLN A 190 7.89 -4.59 -8.96
N LEU A 191 8.76 -4.21 -8.02
CA LEU A 191 8.49 -3.13 -7.07
C LEU A 191 8.28 -1.79 -7.81
N ARG A 192 9.10 -1.48 -8.81
CA ARG A 192 8.98 -0.28 -9.63
C ARG A 192 7.67 -0.29 -10.43
N ARG A 193 7.40 -1.37 -11.16
CA ARG A 193 6.18 -1.53 -11.96
C ARG A 193 4.93 -1.42 -11.11
N LEU A 194 4.93 -2.01 -9.92
CA LEU A 194 3.79 -1.94 -8.99
C LEU A 194 3.52 -0.48 -8.58
N LYS A 195 4.55 0.29 -8.21
CA LYS A 195 4.40 1.71 -7.83
C LYS A 195 3.80 2.54 -8.96
N GLU A 196 4.30 2.36 -10.17
CA GLU A 196 3.84 3.10 -11.34
C GLU A 196 2.41 2.72 -11.76
N THR A 197 2.01 1.47 -11.50
CA THR A 197 0.69 0.96 -11.90
C THR A 197 -0.40 1.27 -10.89
N ILE A 198 -0.10 1.38 -9.59
CA ILE A 198 -1.12 1.60 -8.54
C ILE A 198 -2.11 2.74 -8.86
N PRO A 199 -1.70 3.97 -9.22
CA PRO A 199 -2.66 5.03 -9.54
C PRO A 199 -3.61 4.66 -10.69
N ARG A 200 -3.11 3.90 -11.68
CA ARG A 200 -3.89 3.44 -12.83
C ARG A 200 -4.84 2.30 -12.46
N LEU A 201 -4.41 1.39 -11.58
CA LEU A 201 -5.26 0.30 -11.08
C LEU A 201 -6.53 0.84 -10.41
N PHE A 202 -6.42 1.97 -9.69
CA PHE A 202 -7.54 2.63 -9.03
C PHE A 202 -8.24 3.70 -9.89
N LEU A 203 -7.92 3.82 -11.18
CA LEU A 203 -8.53 4.76 -12.12
C LEU A 203 -8.48 6.23 -11.62
N LEU A 204 -7.30 6.64 -11.13
CA LEU A 204 -7.04 7.98 -10.58
C LEU A 204 -6.35 8.93 -11.60
N THR A 205 -6.00 8.42 -12.78
CA THR A 205 -5.32 9.13 -13.87
C THR A 205 -6.14 9.16 -15.13
#